data_AF-G5QEJ0-F1
#
_entry.id   AF-G5QEJ0-F1
#
_cell.length_a   1.000
_cell.length_b   1.000
_cell.length_c   1.000
_cell.angle_alpha   90.00
_cell.angle_beta   90.00
_cell.angle_gamma   90.00
#
_symmetry.space_group_name_H-M   'P 1'
#
loop_
_entity.id
_entity.type
_entity.pdbx_description
1 polymer ?
#
loop_
_entity_poly.entity_id
_entity_poly.type
_entity_poly.pdbx_seq_one_letter_code
_entity_poly.pdbx_strand_id
1 'polypeptide(L)'
;CHYQRRADELANASGIAGMCGGQALDLAAEGQRITLDALERIHRHKTGALIRAAVRLGALSAGDKGRNTLPILDRYAESIGLAFQVQDDILDVVGDTATLGKRQGADQQLGKSTYPALLGLEQSRNKARDLIEDARQSLHQLAAQSLDTSALEALANYIIQRDK
;
A
#
# COMPACT_ATOMS: atom_id res chain seq x y z
N CYS A 1 -9.72 7.88 -25.65
CA CYS A 1 -8.71 8.96 -25.56
C CYS A 1 -7.88 8.78 -24.27
N HIS A 2 -6.71 9.43 -24.14
CA HIS A 2 -5.85 9.32 -22.93
C HIS A 2 -6.52 9.81 -21.64
N TYR A 3 -7.49 10.72 -21.75
CA TYR A 3 -8.29 11.19 -20.62
C TYR A 3 -9.22 10.09 -20.08
N GLN A 4 -9.96 9.41 -20.97
CA GLN A 4 -10.86 8.32 -20.59
C GLN A 4 -10.14 7.22 -19.80
N ARG A 5 -8.97 6.76 -20.28
CA ARG A 5 -8.20 5.71 -19.60
C ARG A 5 -7.78 6.08 -18.17
N ARG A 6 -7.48 7.36 -17.92
CA ARG A 6 -7.10 7.85 -16.59
C ARG A 6 -8.33 7.93 -15.67
N ALA A 7 -9.46 8.39 -16.19
CA ALA A 7 -10.72 8.37 -15.45
C ALA A 7 -11.14 6.92 -15.09
N ASP A 8 -11.03 6.00 -16.05
CA ASP A 8 -11.34 4.58 -15.83
C ASP A 8 -10.40 3.94 -14.80
N GLU A 9 -9.09 4.25 -14.83
CA GLU A 9 -8.13 3.76 -13.82
C GLU A 9 -8.54 4.19 -12.40
N LEU A 10 -8.82 5.49 -12.22
CA LEU A 10 -9.21 6.01 -10.92
C LEU A 10 -10.57 5.46 -10.47
N ALA A 11 -11.55 5.39 -11.36
CA ALA A 11 -12.87 4.86 -11.05
C ALA A 11 -12.81 3.39 -10.60
N ASN A 12 -12.02 2.56 -11.29
CA ASN A 12 -11.84 1.16 -10.90
C ASN A 12 -11.14 1.02 -9.54
N ALA A 13 -10.09 1.81 -9.30
CA ALA A 13 -9.34 1.78 -8.06
C ALA A 13 -10.11 2.34 -6.86
N SER A 14 -10.99 3.33 -7.06
CA SER A 14 -11.85 3.86 -6.01
C SER A 14 -13.09 3.00 -5.77
N GLY A 15 -13.57 2.28 -6.78
CA GLY A 15 -14.83 1.54 -6.75
C GLY A 15 -14.78 0.20 -6.00
N ILE A 16 -15.78 -0.64 -6.27
CA ILE A 16 -15.94 -1.96 -5.62
C ILE A 16 -14.77 -2.92 -5.90
N ALA A 17 -14.07 -2.73 -7.03
CA ALA A 17 -12.89 -3.52 -7.39
C ALA A 17 -11.61 -3.05 -6.69
N GLY A 18 -11.66 -1.96 -5.92
CA GLY A 18 -10.52 -1.39 -5.20
C GLY A 18 -10.94 -0.92 -3.80
N MET A 19 -10.73 0.37 -3.51
CA MET A 19 -10.87 0.96 -2.19
C MET A 19 -12.22 0.65 -1.52
N CYS A 20 -13.35 0.90 -2.19
CA CYS A 20 -14.66 0.64 -1.59
C CYS A 20 -14.87 -0.85 -1.29
N GLY A 21 -14.38 -1.76 -2.14
CA GLY A 21 -14.42 -3.20 -1.89
C GLY A 21 -13.55 -3.61 -0.70
N GLY A 22 -12.34 -3.07 -0.63
CA GLY A 22 -11.45 -3.27 0.51
C GLY A 22 -12.04 -2.78 1.82
N GLN A 23 -12.69 -1.61 1.81
CA GLN A 23 -13.38 -1.06 2.98
C GLN A 23 -14.57 -1.95 3.40
N ALA A 24 -15.35 -2.47 2.45
CA ALA A 24 -16.43 -3.39 2.76
C ALA A 24 -15.93 -4.70 3.39
N LEU A 25 -14.80 -5.24 2.88
CA LEU A 25 -14.17 -6.43 3.44
C LEU A 25 -13.58 -6.16 4.84
N ASP A 26 -12.97 -4.99 5.06
CA ASP A 26 -12.44 -4.57 6.38
C ASP A 26 -13.56 -4.53 7.43
N LEU A 27 -14.67 -3.87 7.11
CA LEU A 27 -15.84 -3.80 7.99
C LEU A 27 -16.45 -5.18 8.26
N ALA A 28 -16.52 -6.05 7.25
CA ALA A 28 -17.04 -7.41 7.41
C ALA A 28 -16.13 -8.31 8.27
N ALA A 29 -14.83 -7.98 8.36
CA ALA A 29 -13.85 -8.70 9.16
C ALA A 29 -13.76 -8.21 10.61
N GLU A 30 -14.42 -7.10 10.98
CA GLU A 30 -14.42 -6.59 12.35
C GLU A 30 -14.98 -7.63 13.34
N GLY A 31 -14.28 -7.83 14.45
CA GLY A 31 -14.61 -8.86 15.44
C GLY A 31 -14.36 -10.31 14.99
N GLN A 32 -13.83 -10.53 13.78
CA GLN A 32 -13.48 -11.85 13.26
C GLN A 32 -11.95 -12.05 13.21
N ARG A 33 -11.51 -13.29 13.48
CA ARG A 33 -10.13 -13.70 13.19
C ARG A 33 -10.05 -14.16 11.74
N ILE A 34 -9.38 -13.37 10.91
CA ILE A 34 -9.14 -13.72 9.50
C ILE A 34 -7.71 -14.23 9.30
N THR A 35 -7.48 -14.92 8.19
CA THR A 35 -6.14 -15.39 7.82
C THR A 35 -5.27 -14.22 7.33
N LEU A 36 -3.95 -14.43 7.31
CA LEU A 36 -3.02 -13.45 6.76
C LEU A 36 -3.33 -13.12 5.29
N ASP A 37 -3.68 -14.12 4.48
CA ASP A 37 -4.03 -13.92 3.07
C ASP A 37 -5.29 -13.06 2.90
N ALA A 38 -6.28 -13.26 3.79
CA ALA A 38 -7.50 -12.45 3.79
C ALA A 38 -7.20 -10.99 4.20
N LEU A 39 -6.33 -10.80 5.21
CA LEU A 39 -5.89 -9.47 5.63
C LEU A 39 -5.10 -8.76 4.52
N GLU A 40 -4.17 -9.47 3.88
CA GLU A 40 -3.40 -8.94 2.76
C GLU A 40 -4.34 -8.51 1.60
N ARG A 41 -5.37 -9.31 1.31
CA ARG A 41 -6.37 -8.94 0.30
C ARG A 41 -7.13 -7.67 0.68
N ILE A 42 -7.53 -7.51 1.95
CA ILE A 42 -8.18 -6.28 2.43
C ILE A 42 -7.26 -5.09 2.18
N HIS A 43 -6.01 -5.15 2.65
CA HIS A 43 -5.05 -4.05 2.58
C HIS A 43 -4.69 -3.67 1.14
N ARG A 44 -4.53 -4.67 0.25
CA ARG A 44 -4.29 -4.45 -1.19
C ARG A 44 -5.44 -3.71 -1.87
N HIS A 45 -6.69 -3.93 -1.45
CA HIS A 45 -7.84 -3.25 -2.04
C HIS A 45 -8.09 -1.89 -1.37
N LYS A 46 -8.18 -1.86 -0.04
CA LYS A 46 -8.57 -0.67 0.74
C LYS A 46 -7.59 0.49 0.52
N THR A 47 -6.29 0.19 0.54
CA THR A 47 -5.23 1.20 0.51
C THR A 47 -4.34 1.03 -0.72
N GLY A 48 -3.95 -0.21 -1.03
CA GLY A 48 -3.05 -0.50 -2.15
C GLY A 48 -3.61 -0.07 -3.52
N ALA A 49 -4.92 -0.20 -3.75
CA ALA A 49 -5.53 0.09 -5.05
C ALA A 49 -5.35 1.57 -5.45
N LEU A 50 -5.56 2.51 -4.52
CA LEU A 50 -5.40 3.93 -4.80
C LEU A 50 -3.94 4.36 -4.94
N ILE A 51 -3.04 3.78 -4.14
CA ILE A 51 -1.60 4.01 -4.28
C ILE A 51 -1.13 3.54 -5.67
N ARG A 52 -1.57 2.36 -6.10
CA ARG A 52 -1.32 1.85 -7.45
C ARG A 52 -1.90 2.77 -8.52
N ALA A 53 -3.14 3.21 -8.37
CA ALA A 53 -3.75 4.15 -9.31
C ALA A 53 -2.96 5.45 -9.42
N ALA A 54 -2.49 6.04 -8.31
CA ALA A 54 -1.68 7.26 -8.33
C ALA A 54 -0.41 7.10 -9.17
N VAL A 55 0.32 5.99 -9.00
CA VAL A 55 1.51 5.66 -9.80
C VAL A 55 1.14 5.48 -11.28
N ARG A 56 0.08 4.72 -11.57
CA ARG A 56 -0.36 4.45 -12.95
C ARG A 56 -0.84 5.70 -13.66
N LEU A 57 -1.53 6.61 -12.98
CA LEU A 57 -1.95 7.90 -13.54
C LEU A 57 -0.75 8.76 -13.94
N GLY A 58 0.32 8.76 -13.14
CA GLY A 58 1.59 9.39 -13.49
C GLY A 58 2.20 8.78 -14.76
N ALA A 59 2.31 7.44 -14.81
CA ALA A 59 2.84 6.72 -15.96
C ALA A 59 2.00 6.94 -17.24
N LEU A 60 0.67 6.85 -17.14
CA LEU A 60 -0.25 7.05 -18.27
C LEU A 60 -0.16 8.46 -18.86
N SER A 61 0.22 9.45 -18.05
CA SER A 61 0.43 10.83 -18.49
C SER A 61 1.67 10.98 -19.39
N ALA A 62 2.62 10.02 -19.35
CA ALA A 62 3.80 9.98 -20.22
C ALA A 62 3.57 9.21 -21.54
N GLY A 63 2.32 8.86 -21.89
CA GLY A 63 2.01 8.22 -23.17
C GLY A 63 2.54 6.78 -23.27
N ASP A 64 3.05 6.37 -24.45
CA ASP A 64 3.57 5.01 -24.66
C ASP A 64 4.78 4.69 -23.78
N LYS A 65 5.65 5.69 -23.53
CA LYS A 65 6.84 5.49 -22.69
C LYS A 65 6.45 5.03 -21.28
N GLY A 66 5.50 5.71 -20.65
CA GLY A 66 5.02 5.31 -19.33
C GLY A 66 4.17 4.05 -19.34
N ARG A 67 3.46 3.74 -20.45
CA ARG A 67 2.77 2.44 -20.58
C ARG A 67 3.75 1.27 -20.54
N ASN A 68 4.92 1.41 -21.15
CA ASN A 68 5.93 0.37 -21.18
C ASN A 68 6.54 0.10 -19.79
N THR A 69 6.48 1.08 -18.88
CA THR A 69 6.98 0.92 -17.51
C THR A 69 5.91 0.40 -16.53
N LEU A 70 4.63 0.36 -16.92
CA LEU A 70 3.51 -0.05 -16.05
C LEU A 70 3.73 -1.41 -15.38
N PRO A 71 4.20 -2.49 -16.03
CA PRO A 71 4.39 -3.77 -15.34
C PRO A 71 5.37 -3.70 -14.16
N ILE A 72 6.38 -2.84 -14.25
CA ILE A 72 7.37 -2.65 -13.19
C ILE A 72 6.83 -1.69 -12.12
N LEU A 73 6.19 -0.60 -12.55
CA LEU A 73 5.55 0.37 -11.66
C LEU A 73 4.38 -0.24 -10.87
N ASP A 74 3.65 -1.20 -11.44
CA ASP A 74 2.57 -1.93 -10.76
C ASP A 74 3.15 -2.75 -9.61
N ARG A 75 4.26 -3.47 -9.81
CA ARG A 75 4.96 -4.22 -8.74
C ARG A 75 5.46 -3.29 -7.63
N TYR A 76 6.12 -2.19 -8.01
CA TYR A 76 6.55 -1.17 -7.07
C TYR A 76 5.36 -0.68 -6.23
N ALA A 77 4.26 -0.27 -6.88
CA ALA A 77 3.11 0.30 -6.22
C ALA A 77 2.35 -0.70 -5.33
N GLU A 78 2.27 -1.96 -5.75
CA GLU A 78 1.68 -3.04 -4.96
C GLU A 78 2.48 -3.32 -3.69
N SER A 79 3.80 -3.30 -3.76
CA SER A 79 4.68 -3.46 -2.61
C SER A 79 4.57 -2.29 -1.64
N ILE A 80 4.69 -1.05 -2.12
CA ILE A 80 4.59 0.12 -1.24
C ILE A 80 3.18 0.31 -0.67
N GLY A 81 2.15 -0.07 -1.42
CA GLY A 81 0.76 0.03 -0.98
C GLY A 81 0.45 -0.92 0.17
N LEU A 82 0.98 -2.15 0.10
CA LEU A 82 0.87 -3.09 1.21
C LEU A 82 1.75 -2.67 2.40
N ALA A 83 2.99 -2.22 2.14
CA ALA A 83 3.90 -1.77 3.19
C ALA A 83 3.32 -0.60 3.98
N PHE A 84 2.60 0.31 3.32
CA PHE A 84 1.92 1.43 3.96
C PHE A 84 0.94 0.95 5.04
N GLN A 85 0.13 -0.05 4.73
CA GLN A 85 -0.87 -0.55 5.66
C GLN A 85 -0.25 -1.41 6.77
N VAL A 86 0.79 -2.21 6.46
CA VAL A 86 1.56 -2.92 7.49
C VAL A 86 2.19 -1.94 8.48
N GLN A 87 2.73 -0.81 7.99
CA GLN A 87 3.26 0.24 8.85
C GLN A 87 2.15 0.92 9.67
N ASP A 88 0.99 1.19 9.09
CA ASP A 88 -0.16 1.75 9.82
C ASP A 88 -0.58 0.85 10.99
N ASP A 89 -0.64 -0.46 10.75
CA ASP A 89 -0.96 -1.46 11.78
C ASP A 89 0.12 -1.48 12.88
N ILE A 90 1.40 -1.37 12.51
CA ILE A 90 2.52 -1.27 13.47
C ILE A 90 2.38 0.01 14.31
N LEU A 91 2.14 1.14 13.66
CA LEU A 91 1.99 2.44 14.31
C LEU A 91 0.79 2.46 15.25
N ASP A 92 -0.33 1.81 14.92
CA ASP A 92 -1.49 1.69 15.83
C ASP A 92 -1.13 1.02 17.17
N VAL A 93 -0.16 0.10 17.14
CA VAL A 93 0.32 -0.61 18.33
C VAL A 93 1.37 0.17 19.11
N VAL A 94 2.35 0.79 18.42
CA VAL A 94 3.53 1.38 19.08
C VAL A 94 3.51 2.90 19.20
N GLY A 95 2.70 3.58 18.40
CA GLY A 95 2.68 5.04 18.33
C GLY A 95 1.91 5.66 19.50
N ASP A 96 2.40 6.80 19.97
CA ASP A 96 1.70 7.60 20.97
C ASP A 96 0.48 8.29 20.32
N THR A 97 -0.62 8.37 21.06
CA THR A 97 -1.87 9.02 20.65
C THR A 97 -1.64 10.47 20.19
N ALA A 98 -0.69 11.19 20.82
CA ALA A 98 -0.33 12.55 20.43
C ALA A 98 0.31 12.64 19.03
N THR A 99 1.00 11.59 18.58
CA THR A 99 1.72 11.56 17.30
C THR A 99 0.82 11.07 16.17
N LEU A 100 -0.02 10.06 16.45
CA LEU A 100 -0.90 9.45 15.44
C LEU A 100 -2.18 10.24 15.15
N GLY A 101 -2.58 11.15 16.04
CA GLY A 101 -3.86 11.86 15.94
C GLY A 101 -5.10 10.96 16.16
N LYS A 102 -4.90 9.67 16.49
CA LYS A 102 -5.91 8.68 16.88
C LYS A 102 -5.45 7.95 18.15
N ARG A 103 -6.39 7.40 18.92
CA ARG A 103 -6.10 6.65 20.16
C ARG A 103 -5.28 5.41 19.83
N GLN A 104 -4.15 5.22 20.52
CA GLN A 104 -3.34 4.00 20.41
C GLN A 104 -4.19 2.75 20.69
N GLY A 105 -4.01 1.70 19.90
CA GLY A 105 -4.74 0.45 20.02
C GLY A 105 -6.23 0.55 19.66
N ALA A 106 -6.60 1.49 18.79
CA ALA A 106 -7.97 1.60 18.29
C ALA A 106 -8.39 0.30 17.55
N ASP A 107 -7.47 -0.30 16.81
CA ASP A 107 -7.76 -1.53 16.06
C ASP A 107 -7.98 -2.72 17.00
N GLN A 108 -7.24 -2.77 18.12
CA GLN A 108 -7.46 -3.79 19.15
C GLN A 108 -8.82 -3.64 19.84
N GLN A 109 -9.26 -2.40 20.10
CA GLN A 109 -10.59 -2.13 20.69
C GLN A 109 -11.74 -2.56 19.78
N LEU A 110 -11.55 -2.46 18.46
CA LEU A 110 -12.51 -2.89 17.45
C LEU A 110 -12.38 -4.38 17.09
N GLY A 111 -11.46 -5.11 17.72
CA GLY A 111 -11.22 -6.52 17.43
C GLY A 111 -10.76 -6.77 16.00
N LYS A 112 -10.08 -5.80 15.37
CA LYS A 112 -9.56 -5.95 14.01
C LYS A 112 -8.38 -6.92 14.00
N SER A 113 -8.34 -7.74 12.96
CA SER A 113 -7.15 -8.51 12.63
C SER A 113 -6.13 -7.57 11.97
N THR A 114 -4.95 -7.43 12.57
CA THR A 114 -3.85 -6.60 12.05
C THR A 114 -2.58 -7.45 11.88
N TYR A 115 -1.60 -6.94 11.13
CA TYR A 115 -0.33 -7.65 10.96
C TYR A 115 0.36 -7.97 12.31
N PRO A 116 0.50 -7.01 13.26
CA PRO A 116 1.06 -7.31 14.58
C PRO A 116 0.24 -8.31 15.39
N ALA A 117 -1.09 -8.36 15.21
CA ALA A 117 -1.93 -9.33 15.91
C ALA A 117 -1.76 -10.76 15.37
N LEU A 118 -1.51 -10.91 14.05
CA LEU A 118 -1.37 -12.21 13.40
C LEU A 118 0.07 -12.76 13.42
N LEU A 119 1.07 -11.89 13.27
CA LEU A 119 2.49 -12.26 13.14
C LEU A 119 3.34 -11.81 14.34
N GLY A 120 2.83 -10.91 15.19
CA GLY A 120 3.66 -10.20 16.14
C GLY A 120 4.42 -9.03 15.50
N LEU A 121 4.89 -8.14 16.36
CA LEU A 121 5.46 -6.85 15.97
C LEU A 121 6.75 -6.98 15.15
N GLU A 122 7.65 -7.87 15.54
CA GLU A 122 8.94 -8.06 14.85
C GLU A 122 8.74 -8.59 13.43
N GLN A 123 7.91 -9.61 13.28
CA GLN A 123 7.63 -10.21 11.97
C GLN A 123 6.86 -9.25 11.06
N SER A 124 6.01 -8.39 11.63
CA SER A 124 5.36 -7.30 10.89
C SER A 124 6.38 -6.29 10.37
N ARG A 125 7.38 -5.91 11.18
CA ARG A 125 8.48 -5.04 10.75
C ARG A 125 9.34 -5.70 9.66
N ASN A 126 9.58 -7.00 9.76
CA ASN A 126 10.27 -7.76 8.70
C ASN A 126 9.48 -7.71 7.39
N LYS A 127 8.18 -8.03 7.44
CA LYS A 127 7.30 -7.96 6.26
C LYS A 127 7.29 -6.57 5.62
N ALA A 128 7.25 -5.50 6.42
CA ALA A 128 7.33 -4.14 5.90
C ALA A 128 8.67 -3.86 5.19
N ARG A 129 9.79 -4.30 5.77
CA ARG A 129 11.12 -4.19 5.15
C ARG A 129 11.24 -4.98 3.85
N ASP A 130 10.76 -6.22 3.84
CA ASP A 130 10.80 -7.08 2.66
C ASP A 130 10.01 -6.45 1.49
N LEU A 131 8.84 -5.87 1.79
CA LEU A 131 8.04 -5.15 0.79
C LEU A 131 8.77 -3.91 0.24
N ILE A 132 9.48 -3.16 1.08
CA ILE A 132 10.28 -2.03 0.60
C ILE A 132 11.46 -2.51 -0.26
N GLU A 133 12.09 -3.63 0.09
CA GLU A 133 13.15 -4.21 -0.73
C GLU A 133 12.62 -4.67 -2.09
N ASP A 134 11.46 -5.33 -2.15
CA ASP A 134 10.78 -5.69 -3.40
C ASP A 134 10.47 -4.45 -4.27
N ALA A 135 10.05 -3.36 -3.63
CA ALA A 135 9.80 -2.09 -4.30
C ALA A 135 11.10 -1.51 -4.90
N ARG A 136 12.22 -1.54 -4.15
CA ARG A 136 13.53 -1.06 -4.63
C ARG A 136 14.06 -1.90 -5.78
N GLN A 137 13.92 -3.23 -5.70
CA GLN A 137 14.28 -4.12 -6.81
C GLN A 137 13.50 -3.80 -8.08
N SER A 138 12.21 -3.47 -7.96
CA SER A 138 11.40 -3.02 -9.09
C SER A 138 11.96 -1.70 -9.67
N LEU A 139 12.30 -0.73 -8.83
CA LEU A 139 12.88 0.54 -9.27
C LEU A 139 14.26 0.38 -9.94
N HIS A 140 15.10 -0.54 -9.49
CA HIS A 140 16.39 -0.81 -10.14
C HIS A 140 16.22 -1.22 -11.62
N GLN A 141 15.14 -1.91 -11.98
CA GLN A 141 14.84 -2.26 -13.37
C GLN A 141 14.51 -1.03 -14.24
N LEU A 142 13.93 0.00 -13.64
CA LEU A 142 13.68 1.29 -14.32
C LEU A 142 14.94 2.14 -14.39
N ALA A 143 15.74 2.15 -13.32
CA ALA A 143 17.03 2.83 -13.29
C ALA A 143 17.99 2.28 -14.37
N ALA A 144 17.99 0.96 -14.61
CA ALA A 144 18.73 0.32 -15.69
C ALA A 144 18.30 0.81 -17.09
N GLN A 145 17.10 1.38 -17.22
CA GLN A 145 16.58 2.01 -18.45
C GLN A 145 16.86 3.52 -18.48
N SER A 146 17.77 4.01 -17.64
CA SER A 146 18.13 5.43 -17.50
C SER A 146 16.97 6.34 -17.06
N LEU A 147 16.00 5.79 -16.33
CA LEU A 147 14.96 6.59 -15.66
C LEU A 147 15.42 6.95 -14.25
N ASP A 148 15.23 8.21 -13.84
CA ASP A 148 15.49 8.63 -12.46
C ASP A 148 14.39 8.10 -11.53
N THR A 149 14.77 7.25 -10.58
CA THR A 149 13.87 6.65 -9.59
C THR A 149 14.08 7.18 -8.18
N SER A 150 14.95 8.18 -7.99
CA SER A 150 15.38 8.67 -6.66
C SER A 150 14.20 9.10 -5.78
N ALA A 151 13.24 9.83 -6.35
CA ALA A 151 12.04 10.26 -5.62
C ALA A 151 11.13 9.09 -5.19
N LEU A 152 11.00 8.06 -6.03
CA LEU A 152 10.20 6.87 -5.71
C LEU A 152 10.87 5.99 -4.65
N GLU A 153 12.20 5.91 -4.68
CA GLU A 153 12.98 5.20 -3.65
C GLU A 153 12.90 5.94 -2.31
N ALA A 154 13.05 7.26 -2.31
CA ALA A 154 12.88 8.07 -1.11
C ALA A 154 11.48 7.92 -0.50
N LEU A 155 10.43 7.89 -1.33
CA LEU A 155 9.06 7.65 -0.88
C LEU A 155 8.90 6.24 -0.29
N ALA A 156 9.45 5.20 -0.92
CA ALA A 156 9.40 3.84 -0.40
C ALA A 156 10.07 3.73 0.98
N ASN A 157 11.24 4.35 1.16
CA ASN A 157 11.93 4.37 2.45
C ASN A 157 11.13 5.14 3.51
N TYR A 158 10.54 6.28 3.13
CA TYR A 158 9.72 7.09 4.03
C TYR A 158 8.53 6.30 4.59
N ILE A 159 7.90 5.44 3.79
CA ILE A 159 6.71 4.69 4.18
C ILE A 159 6.90 3.87 5.46
N ILE A 160 8.08 3.28 5.68
CA ILE A 160 8.36 2.47 6.88
C ILE A 160 9.13 3.23 7.98
N GLN A 161 9.60 4.45 7.66
CA GLN A 161 10.31 5.32 8.60
C GLN A 161 9.41 6.38 9.25
N ARG A 162 8.23 6.63 8.67
CA ARG A 162 7.25 7.57 9.20
C ARG A 162 6.80 7.18 10.60
N ASP A 163 6.52 8.20 11.39
CA ASP A 163 6.05 8.15 12.78
C ASP A 163 4.55 8.48 12.93
N LYS A 164 3.89 8.84 11.83
CA LYS A 164 2.46 9.19 11.75
C LYS A 164 1.83 8.77 10.42
#